data_AF-A0A6L6Q8U7-F1
#
_entry.id   AF-A0A6L6Q8U7-F1
#
_cell.length_a   1.000
_cell.length_b   1.000
_cell.length_c   1.000
_cell.angle_alpha   90.00
_cell.angle_beta   90.00
_cell.angle_gamma   90.00
#
_symmetry.space_group_name_H-M   'P 1'
#
loop_
_entity.id
_entity.type
_entity.pdbx_description
1 polymer ?
#
loop_
_entity_poly.entity_id
_entity_poly.type
_entity_poly.pdbx_seq_one_letter_code
_entity_poly.pdbx_strand_id
1 'polypeptide(L)'
;MKKRKNKTIVRQPLPRYQQGSALINAIIAVGIIGALGAGGNWLYADYRMNQEVTNTAKSIDLGMQTAIAYTVKNQTAILNNQAIAGFASPQAPTMAELIANGYAPSGYNASANDSVTLTVEIAKEPAGCAGEKCVLGIKVYPQGGITRNGTADPRKAARIVDAMPSGLGWKATPGSPAILMKANQSMPNPLGPNAAVVVAATWIGSNKQATTVPPVSYEYRSIGCPPGYTGSNEQSRTVITDKWGNVTTGGWSTYYDDCAPPPPPPPPPPPPPPVSLPPPPACPPPTRFCDSNWVDSNTVNYTWGTYSASLPSCIPERNEVGQCEADSTRSGNGCSCPAGY
;
A
#
# COMPACT_ATOMS: atom_id res chain seq x y z
N MET A 1 -43.34 -6.92 -89.03
CA MET A 1 -42.76 -7.82 -88.01
C MET A 1 -41.68 -7.10 -87.21
N LYS A 2 -41.97 -6.69 -85.96
CA LYS A 2 -41.04 -5.98 -85.06
C LYS A 2 -40.28 -7.00 -84.19
N LYS A 3 -38.98 -7.19 -84.42
CA LYS A 3 -38.12 -8.06 -83.62
C LYS A 3 -37.90 -7.46 -82.22
N ARG A 4 -38.49 -8.07 -81.19
CA ARG A 4 -38.19 -7.78 -79.79
C ARG A 4 -36.78 -8.33 -79.47
N LYS A 5 -35.87 -7.46 -79.04
CA LYS A 5 -34.56 -7.86 -78.50
C LYS A 5 -34.75 -8.25 -77.04
N ASN A 6 -34.64 -9.54 -76.73
CA ASN A 6 -34.57 -10.05 -75.36
C ASN A 6 -33.28 -9.53 -74.71
N LYS A 7 -33.44 -8.73 -73.66
CA LYS A 7 -32.35 -8.21 -72.84
C LYS A 7 -31.98 -9.30 -71.82
N THR A 8 -30.95 -10.07 -72.11
CA THR A 8 -30.41 -11.07 -71.18
C THR A 8 -29.82 -10.34 -69.98
N ILE A 9 -30.48 -10.46 -68.81
CA ILE A 9 -29.97 -9.94 -67.55
C ILE A 9 -28.87 -10.90 -67.08
N VAL A 10 -27.62 -10.52 -67.33
CA VAL A 10 -26.45 -11.19 -66.74
C VAL A 10 -26.40 -10.80 -65.26
N ARG A 11 -26.84 -11.70 -64.38
CA ARG A 11 -26.66 -11.52 -62.93
C ARG A 11 -25.18 -11.63 -62.64
N GLN A 12 -24.51 -10.51 -62.37
CA GLN A 12 -23.13 -10.52 -61.92
C GLN A 12 -23.08 -11.23 -60.55
N PRO A 13 -22.21 -12.24 -60.38
CA PRO A 13 -22.02 -12.88 -59.08
C PRO A 13 -21.45 -11.84 -58.11
N LEU A 14 -22.22 -11.51 -57.08
CA LEU A 14 -21.74 -10.65 -56.00
C LEU A 14 -20.51 -11.31 -55.35
N PRO A 15 -19.40 -10.57 -55.18
CA PRO A 15 -18.18 -11.11 -54.60
C PRO A 15 -18.43 -11.49 -53.14
N ARG A 16 -18.54 -12.81 -52.87
CA ARG A 16 -18.72 -13.39 -51.52
C ARG A 16 -17.60 -13.03 -50.55
N TYR A 17 -16.49 -12.49 -51.03
CA TYR A 17 -15.33 -12.11 -50.23
C TYR A 17 -15.51 -10.79 -49.45
N GLN A 18 -16.45 -9.92 -49.83
CA GLN A 18 -16.65 -8.64 -49.12
C GLN A 18 -17.51 -8.72 -47.85
N GLN A 19 -18.21 -9.84 -47.62
CA GLN A 19 -19.06 -9.97 -46.42
C GLN A 19 -18.26 -10.39 -45.17
N GLY A 20 -17.15 -11.09 -45.32
CA GLY A 20 -16.33 -11.56 -44.18
C GLY A 20 -15.51 -10.46 -43.51
N SER A 21 -14.91 -9.55 -44.28
CA SER A 21 -14.11 -8.45 -43.74
C SER A 21 -14.95 -7.37 -43.06
N ALA A 22 -16.17 -7.13 -43.55
CA ALA A 22 -17.11 -6.19 -42.93
C ALA A 22 -17.54 -6.63 -41.52
N LEU A 23 -17.74 -7.94 -41.30
CA LEU A 23 -18.10 -8.49 -39.98
C LEU A 23 -16.95 -8.33 -38.98
N ILE A 24 -15.71 -8.65 -39.39
CA ILE A 24 -14.53 -8.53 -38.51
C ILE A 24 -14.29 -7.07 -38.11
N ASN A 25 -14.39 -6.13 -39.06
CA ASN A 25 -14.25 -4.71 -38.77
C ASN A 25 -15.35 -4.18 -37.84
N ALA A 26 -16.60 -4.67 -37.98
CA ALA A 26 -17.69 -4.31 -37.09
C ALA A 26 -17.47 -4.84 -35.66
N ILE A 27 -16.97 -6.07 -35.49
CA ILE A 27 -16.67 -6.65 -34.18
C ILE A 27 -15.55 -5.85 -33.48
N ILE A 28 -14.48 -5.49 -34.21
CA ILE A 28 -13.39 -4.68 -33.66
C ILE A 28 -13.89 -3.29 -33.24
N ALA A 29 -14.70 -2.64 -34.08
CA ALA A 29 -15.26 -1.31 -33.76
C ALA A 29 -16.16 -1.34 -32.52
N VAL A 30 -17.03 -2.35 -32.40
CA VAL A 30 -17.88 -2.54 -31.21
C VAL A 30 -17.05 -2.82 -29.96
N GLY A 31 -15.98 -3.62 -30.08
CA GLY A 31 -15.05 -3.89 -28.99
C GLY A 31 -14.36 -2.63 -28.45
N ILE A 32 -13.88 -1.76 -29.36
CA ILE A 32 -13.24 -0.49 -28.98
C ILE A 32 -14.23 0.46 -28.31
N ILE A 33 -15.44 0.61 -28.87
CA ILE A 33 -16.49 1.46 -28.29
C ILE A 33 -16.90 0.96 -26.89
N GLY A 34 -17.04 -0.36 -26.72
CA GLY A 34 -17.34 -0.97 -25.43
C GLY A 34 -16.25 -0.74 -24.38
N ALA A 35 -14.97 -0.90 -24.76
CA ALA A 35 -13.84 -0.66 -23.86
C ALA A 35 -13.73 0.81 -23.44
N LEU A 36 -13.92 1.75 -24.37
CA LEU A 36 -13.91 3.19 -24.09
C LEU A 36 -15.11 3.61 -23.22
N GLY A 37 -16.29 3.05 -23.47
CA GLY A 37 -17.49 3.33 -22.66
C GLY A 37 -17.34 2.86 -21.21
N ALA A 38 -16.84 1.63 -21.00
CA ALA A 38 -16.60 1.09 -19.67
C ALA A 38 -15.50 1.86 -18.92
N GLY A 39 -14.37 2.16 -19.60
CA GLY A 39 -13.28 2.95 -19.03
C GLY A 39 -13.69 4.39 -18.69
N GLY A 40 -14.43 5.04 -19.58
CA GLY A 40 -14.93 6.40 -19.38
C GLY A 40 -15.86 6.54 -18.17
N ASN A 41 -16.79 5.58 -18.00
CA ASN A 41 -17.70 5.57 -16.84
C ASN A 41 -16.95 5.41 -15.52
N TRP A 42 -15.91 4.56 -15.46
CA TRP A 42 -15.11 4.37 -14.25
C TRP A 42 -14.29 5.62 -13.91
N LEU A 43 -13.63 6.23 -14.91
CA LEU A 43 -12.89 7.48 -14.74
C LEU A 43 -13.79 8.63 -14.29
N TYR A 44 -14.99 8.74 -14.88
CA TYR A 44 -15.96 9.75 -14.48
C TYR A 44 -16.46 9.53 -13.04
N ALA A 45 -16.72 8.28 -12.65
CA ALA A 45 -17.12 7.94 -11.29
C ALA A 45 -16.02 8.24 -10.26
N ASP A 46 -14.74 7.93 -10.57
CA ASP A 46 -13.61 8.26 -9.70
C ASP A 46 -13.40 9.79 -9.61
N TYR A 47 -13.51 10.51 -10.73
CA TYR A 47 -13.44 11.97 -10.76
C TYR A 47 -14.52 12.62 -9.88
N ARG A 48 -15.77 12.17 -10.00
CA ARG A 48 -16.88 12.63 -9.16
C ARG A 48 -16.64 12.35 -7.69
N MET A 49 -16.20 11.14 -7.36
CA MET A 49 -15.83 10.79 -5.98
C MET A 49 -14.71 11.69 -5.45
N ASN A 50 -13.69 12.00 -6.26
CA ASN A 50 -12.60 12.87 -5.84
C ASN A 50 -13.08 14.31 -5.59
N GLN A 51 -14.00 14.84 -6.41
CA GLN A 51 -14.62 16.13 -6.13
C GLN A 51 -15.40 16.13 -4.81
N GLU A 52 -16.24 15.11 -4.58
CA GLU A 52 -16.98 14.97 -3.32
C GLU A 52 -16.03 14.89 -2.12
N VAL A 53 -14.99 14.06 -2.22
CA VAL A 53 -13.93 13.90 -1.22
C VAL A 53 -13.28 15.24 -0.88
N THR A 54 -12.84 15.99 -1.90
CA THR A 54 -12.18 17.29 -1.71
C THR A 54 -13.12 18.30 -1.08
N ASN A 55 -14.39 18.34 -1.47
CA ASN A 55 -15.37 19.26 -0.89
C ASN A 55 -15.68 18.93 0.57
N THR A 56 -15.80 17.64 0.93
CA THR A 56 -15.95 17.24 2.33
C THR A 56 -14.72 17.58 3.16
N ALA A 57 -13.51 17.27 2.65
CA ALA A 57 -12.27 17.58 3.35
C ALA A 57 -12.12 19.08 3.61
N LYS A 58 -12.40 19.93 2.61
CA LYS A 58 -12.40 21.40 2.76
C LYS A 58 -13.43 21.90 3.76
N SER A 59 -14.63 21.31 3.77
CA SER A 59 -15.67 21.69 4.72
C SER A 59 -15.28 21.34 6.14
N ILE A 60 -14.77 20.12 6.38
CA ILE A 60 -14.29 19.73 7.72
C ILE A 60 -13.11 20.62 8.15
N ASP A 61 -12.18 20.92 7.25
CA ASP A 61 -11.04 21.79 7.55
C ASP A 61 -11.47 23.22 7.91
N LEU A 62 -12.38 23.81 7.14
CA LEU A 62 -12.89 25.14 7.45
C LEU A 62 -13.66 25.15 8.77
N GLY A 63 -14.46 24.12 9.06
CA GLY A 63 -15.08 23.91 10.36
C GLY A 63 -14.05 23.83 11.50
N MET A 64 -12.93 23.14 11.27
CA MET A 64 -11.81 23.08 12.21
C MET A 64 -11.16 24.45 12.42
N GLN A 65 -10.88 25.21 11.37
CA GLN A 65 -10.31 26.56 11.49
C GLN A 65 -11.22 27.51 12.27
N THR A 66 -12.53 27.46 12.02
CA THR A 66 -13.53 28.20 12.80
C THR A 66 -13.54 27.78 14.27
N ALA A 67 -13.51 26.47 14.54
CA ALA A 67 -13.49 25.95 15.91
C ALA A 67 -12.21 26.36 16.65
N ILE A 68 -11.05 26.36 15.97
CA ILE A 68 -9.77 26.88 16.50
C ILE A 68 -9.90 28.36 16.85
N ALA A 69 -10.39 29.20 15.92
CA ALA A 69 -10.54 30.63 16.15
C ALA A 69 -11.45 30.93 17.36
N TYR A 70 -12.56 30.22 17.48
CA TYR A 70 -13.46 30.28 18.64
C TYR A 70 -12.76 29.87 19.94
N THR A 71 -12.05 28.74 19.91
CA THR A 71 -11.39 28.18 21.09
C THR A 71 -10.26 29.08 21.58
N VAL A 72 -9.47 29.66 20.68
CA VAL A 72 -8.40 30.60 21.03
C VAL A 72 -8.98 31.86 21.67
N LYS A 73 -10.02 32.45 21.08
CA LYS A 73 -10.63 33.69 21.61
C LYS A 73 -11.25 33.49 22.99
N ASN A 74 -11.82 32.30 23.27
CA ASN A 74 -12.54 32.03 24.50
C ASN A 74 -11.83 31.03 25.42
N GLN A 75 -10.52 30.83 25.24
CA GLN A 75 -9.76 29.78 25.90
C GLN A 75 -9.92 29.80 27.43
N THR A 76 -9.77 30.98 28.04
CA THR A 76 -9.90 31.15 29.51
C THR A 76 -11.30 30.79 30.00
N ALA A 77 -12.35 31.19 29.28
CA ALA A 77 -13.73 30.88 29.64
C ALA A 77 -14.00 29.37 29.54
N ILE A 78 -13.57 28.73 28.45
CA ILE A 78 -13.72 27.27 28.25
C ILE A 78 -12.96 26.49 29.34
N LEU A 79 -11.73 26.90 29.67
CA LEU A 79 -10.93 26.28 30.72
C LEU A 79 -11.54 26.44 32.11
N ASN A 80 -12.25 27.55 32.37
CA ASN A 80 -12.93 27.80 33.64
C ASN A 80 -14.39 27.35 33.66
N ASN A 81 -14.87 26.65 32.62
CA ASN A 81 -16.28 26.26 32.46
C ASN A 81 -17.26 27.46 32.58
N GLN A 82 -16.83 28.64 32.13
CA GLN A 82 -17.66 29.85 32.15
C GLN A 82 -18.55 29.90 30.91
N ALA A 83 -19.77 30.44 31.07
CA ALA A 83 -20.67 30.69 29.97
C ALA A 83 -20.06 31.74 29.01
N ILE A 84 -20.29 31.58 27.72
CA ILE A 84 -19.87 32.51 26.66
C ILE A 84 -21.13 33.02 25.99
N ALA A 85 -21.30 34.34 25.94
CA ALA A 85 -22.49 34.94 25.34
C ALA A 85 -22.66 34.49 23.88
N GLY A 86 -23.87 34.10 23.50
CA GLY A 86 -24.19 33.62 22.14
C GLY A 86 -23.91 32.13 21.90
N PHE A 87 -23.49 31.37 22.91
CA PHE A 87 -23.27 29.92 22.82
C PHE A 87 -24.00 29.18 23.94
N ALA A 88 -24.83 28.20 23.59
CA ALA A 88 -25.55 27.36 24.54
C ALA A 88 -24.60 26.44 25.32
N SER A 89 -23.56 25.92 24.66
CA SER A 89 -22.51 25.11 25.28
C SER A 89 -21.12 25.59 24.85
N PRO A 90 -20.33 26.18 25.77
CA PRO A 90 -18.95 26.60 25.49
C PRO A 90 -18.05 25.53 24.88
N GLN A 91 -18.30 24.26 25.23
CA GLN A 91 -17.50 23.09 24.85
C GLN A 91 -18.06 22.33 23.63
N ALA A 92 -19.23 22.71 23.14
CA ALA A 92 -19.85 22.11 21.97
C ALA A 92 -20.58 23.17 21.15
N PRO A 93 -19.86 24.19 20.63
CA PRO A 93 -20.49 25.23 19.84
C PRO A 93 -21.04 24.63 18.54
N THR A 94 -22.26 24.99 18.18
CA THR A 94 -22.84 24.60 16.90
C THR A 94 -22.27 25.46 15.78
N MET A 95 -22.24 24.94 14.55
CA MET A 95 -21.83 25.75 13.39
C MET A 95 -22.72 26.99 13.20
N ALA A 96 -24.00 26.89 13.55
CA ALA A 96 -24.93 28.03 13.48
C ALA A 96 -24.53 29.15 14.46
N GLU A 97 -24.19 28.82 15.71
CA GLU A 97 -23.70 29.78 16.69
C GLU A 97 -22.36 30.39 16.26
N LEU A 98 -21.46 29.59 15.69
CA LEU A 98 -20.17 30.07 15.18
C LEU A 98 -20.34 31.07 14.02
N ILE A 99 -21.29 30.82 13.11
CA ILE A 99 -21.64 31.77 12.03
C ILE A 99 -22.27 33.04 12.62
N ALA A 100 -23.27 32.89 13.51
CA ALA A 100 -23.99 34.02 14.08
C ALA A 100 -23.10 34.99 14.87
N ASN A 101 -22.03 34.47 15.50
CA ASN A 101 -21.07 35.26 16.27
C ASN A 101 -19.81 35.65 15.46
N GLY A 102 -19.80 35.42 14.13
CA GLY A 102 -18.75 35.90 13.23
C GLY A 102 -17.43 35.12 13.28
N TYR A 103 -17.42 33.88 13.79
CA TYR A 103 -16.25 33.00 13.71
C TYR A 103 -16.13 32.28 12.36
N ALA A 104 -17.26 32.11 11.66
CA ALA A 104 -17.33 31.57 10.30
C ALA A 104 -17.95 32.61 9.35
N PRO A 105 -17.59 32.60 8.06
CA PRO A 105 -18.22 33.48 7.07
C PRO A 105 -19.71 33.14 6.92
N SER A 106 -20.55 34.15 6.66
CA SER A 106 -22.01 33.99 6.56
C SER A 106 -22.48 33.05 5.44
N GLY A 107 -21.64 32.81 4.42
CA GLY A 107 -21.88 31.85 3.34
C GLY A 107 -21.34 30.45 3.62
N TYR A 108 -20.85 30.17 4.83
CA TYR A 108 -20.32 28.86 5.17
C TYR A 108 -21.43 27.80 5.14
N ASN A 109 -21.26 26.81 4.27
CA ASN A 109 -22.14 25.65 4.28
C ASN A 109 -21.68 24.69 5.38
N ALA A 110 -22.45 24.62 6.46
CA ALA A 110 -22.19 23.71 7.58
C ALA A 110 -22.37 22.22 7.21
N SER A 111 -22.81 21.91 5.99
CA SER A 111 -22.91 20.55 5.47
C SER A 111 -21.68 20.17 4.64
N ALA A 112 -20.97 19.12 5.07
CA ALA A 112 -19.76 18.65 4.39
C ALA A 112 -20.02 17.76 3.15
N ASN A 113 -21.28 17.38 2.92
CA ASN A 113 -21.89 16.79 1.71
C ASN A 113 -23.21 16.14 2.15
N ASP A 114 -24.22 16.08 1.26
CA ASP A 114 -25.49 15.37 1.46
C ASP A 114 -26.17 15.58 2.83
N SER A 115 -26.26 16.84 3.28
CA SER A 115 -27.00 17.23 4.49
C SER A 115 -26.39 16.78 5.82
N VAL A 116 -25.13 16.32 5.84
CA VAL A 116 -24.49 15.95 7.12
C VAL A 116 -23.93 17.18 7.82
N THR A 117 -24.54 17.54 8.95
CA THR A 117 -24.11 18.64 9.83
C THR A 117 -22.79 18.30 10.50
N LEU A 118 -21.86 19.27 10.53
CA LEU A 118 -20.63 19.15 11.32
C LEU A 118 -20.91 19.40 12.81
N THR A 119 -20.40 18.51 13.64
CA THR A 119 -20.33 18.66 15.10
C THR A 119 -18.93 19.13 15.48
N VAL A 120 -18.88 20.12 16.39
CA VAL A 120 -17.66 20.58 17.04
C VAL A 120 -17.70 20.13 18.49
N GLU A 121 -16.62 19.51 18.95
CA GLU A 121 -16.42 19.07 20.33
C GLU A 121 -15.10 19.63 20.83
N ILE A 122 -15.14 20.30 21.99
CA ILE A 122 -13.99 20.88 22.66
C ILE A 122 -13.93 20.27 24.07
N ALA A 123 -12.92 19.44 24.31
CA ALA A 123 -12.74 18.73 25.57
C ALA A 123 -11.44 19.16 26.25
N LYS A 124 -11.46 19.19 27.59
CA LYS A 124 -10.24 19.32 28.39
C LYS A 124 -9.49 18.00 28.38
N GLU A 125 -8.19 18.07 28.15
CA GLU A 125 -7.30 16.91 28.07
C GLU A 125 -6.08 17.10 28.98
N PRO A 126 -5.86 16.21 29.99
CA PRO A 126 -6.73 15.09 30.36
C PRO A 126 -8.07 15.55 30.98
N ALA A 127 -9.07 14.67 30.97
CA ALA A 127 -10.39 14.99 31.54
C ALA A 127 -10.25 15.45 33.00
N GLY A 128 -10.88 16.58 33.34
CA GLY A 128 -10.79 17.18 34.68
C GLY A 128 -9.55 18.03 34.94
N CYS A 129 -8.67 18.26 33.94
CA CYS A 129 -7.56 19.18 34.13
C CYS A 129 -8.01 20.60 34.44
N ALA A 130 -7.25 21.27 35.31
CA ALA A 130 -7.41 22.67 35.66
C ALA A 130 -6.05 23.40 35.56
N GLY A 131 -6.10 24.69 35.26
CA GLY A 131 -4.90 25.55 35.19
C GLY A 131 -4.07 25.42 33.91
N GLU A 132 -2.83 25.93 33.98
CA GLU A 132 -1.93 26.14 32.83
C GLU A 132 -1.45 24.86 32.12
N LYS A 133 -1.65 23.70 32.74
CA LYS A 133 -1.29 22.39 32.16
C LYS A 133 -2.42 21.75 31.34
N CYS A 134 -3.59 22.38 31.33
CA CYS A 134 -4.76 21.86 30.66
C CYS A 134 -4.73 22.19 29.16
N VAL A 135 -4.92 21.19 28.32
CA VAL A 135 -4.98 21.34 26.86
C VAL A 135 -6.43 21.20 26.44
N LEU A 136 -6.86 22.02 25.47
CA LEU A 136 -8.17 21.89 24.83
C LEU A 136 -8.01 21.06 23.56
N GLY A 137 -8.55 19.84 23.57
CA GLY A 137 -8.71 19.02 22.38
C GLY A 137 -9.93 19.47 21.59
N ILE A 138 -9.73 19.81 20.33
CA ILE A 138 -10.78 20.24 19.40
C ILE A 138 -10.97 19.13 18.39
N LYS A 139 -12.21 18.68 18.22
CA LYS A 139 -12.61 17.71 17.20
C LYS A 139 -13.72 18.29 16.36
N VAL A 140 -13.63 18.10 15.05
CA VAL A 140 -14.68 18.44 14.09
C VAL A 140 -14.98 17.22 13.24
N TYR A 141 -16.24 16.82 13.20
CA TYR A 141 -16.67 15.60 12.50
C TYR A 141 -18.12 15.69 12.01
N PRO A 142 -18.47 15.04 10.89
CA PRO A 142 -19.85 14.90 10.45
C PRO A 142 -20.69 14.06 11.45
N GLN A 143 -21.97 14.39 11.62
CA GLN A 143 -22.93 13.57 12.38
C GLN A 143 -23.25 12.26 11.64
N GLY A 144 -22.33 11.30 11.71
CA GLY A 144 -22.47 9.97 11.12
C GLY A 144 -21.20 9.48 10.43
N GLY A 145 -21.21 8.20 10.05
CA GLY A 145 -20.18 7.63 9.17
C GLY A 145 -20.35 8.13 7.74
N ILE A 146 -19.25 8.19 6.98
CA ILE A 146 -19.29 8.45 5.55
C ILE A 146 -19.96 7.26 4.86
N THR A 147 -21.01 7.52 4.08
CA THR A 147 -21.76 6.47 3.37
C THR A 147 -21.72 6.63 1.85
N ARG A 148 -21.95 5.53 1.14
CA ARG A 148 -22.24 5.45 -0.29
C ARG A 148 -23.48 4.58 -0.46
N ASN A 149 -24.55 5.14 -1.02
CA ASN A 149 -25.85 4.46 -1.16
C ASN A 149 -26.36 3.87 0.18
N GLY A 150 -26.25 4.64 1.27
CA GLY A 150 -26.67 4.24 2.62
C GLY A 150 -25.77 3.23 3.34
N THR A 151 -24.72 2.71 2.68
CA THR A 151 -23.76 1.78 3.30
C THR A 151 -22.49 2.52 3.68
N ALA A 152 -21.88 2.21 4.83
CA ALA A 152 -20.61 2.79 5.23
C ALA A 152 -19.53 2.61 4.14
N ASP A 153 -18.78 3.67 3.84
CA ASP A 153 -17.75 3.69 2.80
C ASP A 153 -16.37 4.05 3.39
N PRO A 154 -15.64 3.05 3.94
CA PRO A 154 -14.31 3.27 4.50
C PRO A 154 -13.28 3.79 3.49
N ARG A 155 -13.47 3.50 2.19
CA ARG A 155 -12.56 3.95 1.13
C ARG A 155 -12.73 5.45 0.89
N LYS A 156 -13.97 5.95 0.82
CA LYS A 156 -14.25 7.39 0.73
C LYS A 156 -13.79 8.11 2.00
N ALA A 157 -14.05 7.56 3.18
CA ALA A 157 -13.55 8.09 4.46
C ALA A 157 -12.02 8.23 4.48
N ALA A 158 -11.29 7.22 4.01
CA ALA A 158 -9.84 7.27 3.89
C ALA A 158 -9.36 8.40 2.96
N ARG A 159 -9.95 8.52 1.76
CA ARG A 159 -9.60 9.60 0.83
C ARG A 159 -9.92 10.99 1.38
N ILE A 160 -10.98 11.14 2.18
CA ILE A 160 -11.31 12.41 2.85
C ILE A 160 -10.19 12.77 3.83
N VAL A 161 -9.75 11.84 4.67
CA VAL A 161 -8.63 12.06 5.60
C VAL A 161 -7.36 12.45 4.85
N ASP A 162 -7.03 11.75 3.77
CA ASP A 162 -5.82 12.03 2.97
C ASP A 162 -5.89 13.40 2.26
N ALA A 163 -7.10 13.89 1.96
CA ALA A 163 -7.33 15.19 1.34
C ALA A 163 -7.41 16.35 2.35
N MET A 164 -7.44 16.09 3.67
CA MET A 164 -7.44 17.16 4.67
C MET A 164 -6.06 17.83 4.74
N PRO A 165 -6.00 19.16 4.68
CA PRO A 165 -4.75 19.88 4.88
C PRO A 165 -4.22 19.67 6.30
N SER A 166 -2.91 19.87 6.46
CA SER A 166 -2.20 19.79 7.76
C SER A 166 -2.23 18.42 8.44
N GLY A 167 -2.68 17.37 7.74
CA GLY A 167 -2.74 16.02 8.26
C GLY A 167 -3.63 15.87 9.49
N LEU A 168 -4.62 16.73 9.71
CA LEU A 168 -5.46 16.70 10.93
C LEU A 168 -6.47 15.54 10.96
N GLY A 169 -6.62 14.82 9.85
CA GLY A 169 -7.64 13.79 9.70
C GLY A 169 -7.33 12.47 10.41
N TRP A 170 -8.38 11.88 10.95
CA TRP A 170 -8.44 10.57 11.58
C TRP A 170 -9.60 9.78 10.98
N LYS A 171 -9.47 8.45 10.89
CA LYS A 171 -10.54 7.58 10.39
C LYS A 171 -10.77 6.36 11.24
N ALA A 172 -12.02 5.92 11.31
CA ALA A 172 -12.37 4.63 11.90
C ALA A 172 -11.79 3.49 11.06
N THR A 173 -11.14 2.51 11.69
CA THR A 173 -10.67 1.32 10.98
C THR A 173 -11.83 0.35 10.73
N PRO A 174 -11.87 -0.33 9.57
CA PRO A 174 -12.92 -1.31 9.28
C PRO A 174 -13.04 -2.43 10.32
N GLY A 175 -11.91 -2.85 10.91
CA GLY A 175 -11.88 -3.92 11.93
C GLY A 175 -12.08 -3.44 13.37
N SER A 176 -12.07 -2.13 13.63
CA SER A 176 -12.23 -1.58 14.99
C SER A 176 -12.92 -0.22 14.94
N PRO A 177 -14.22 -0.18 14.60
CA PRO A 177 -14.91 1.08 14.34
C PRO A 177 -15.05 1.99 15.56
N ALA A 178 -14.83 1.48 16.78
CA ALA A 178 -14.79 2.28 18.00
C ALA A 178 -13.48 3.09 18.17
N ILE A 179 -12.48 2.86 17.32
CA ILE A 179 -11.16 3.48 17.39
C ILE A 179 -10.87 4.20 16.07
N LEU A 180 -10.45 5.46 16.19
CA LEU A 180 -9.93 6.24 15.08
C LEU A 180 -8.41 6.09 15.05
N MET A 181 -7.87 5.89 13.85
CA MET A 181 -6.44 5.74 13.61
C MET A 181 -5.90 6.90 12.76
N LYS A 182 -4.69 7.32 13.10
CA LYS A 182 -3.84 8.21 12.29
C LYS A 182 -2.39 7.78 12.50
N ALA A 183 -1.75 7.27 11.44
CA ALA A 183 -0.41 6.69 11.55
C ALA A 183 -0.31 5.69 12.73
N ASN A 184 0.62 5.90 13.67
CA ASN A 184 0.83 5.06 14.86
C ASN A 184 0.05 5.56 16.09
N GLN A 185 -0.92 6.45 15.91
CA GLN A 185 -1.73 7.01 16.98
C GLN A 185 -3.17 6.54 16.87
N SER A 186 -3.83 6.39 18.02
CA SER A 186 -5.24 6.03 18.13
C SER A 186 -5.98 6.97 19.07
N MET A 187 -7.26 7.18 18.82
CA MET A 187 -8.17 7.86 19.74
C MET A 187 -9.58 7.24 19.70
N PRO A 188 -10.37 7.37 20.78
CA PRO A 188 -11.76 6.89 20.76
C PRO A 188 -12.59 7.57 19.67
N ASN A 189 -13.46 6.81 19.01
CA ASN A 189 -14.42 7.35 18.06
C ASN A 189 -15.55 8.09 18.81
N PRO A 190 -15.75 9.41 18.59
CA PRO A 190 -16.78 10.17 19.29
C PRO A 190 -18.20 9.71 18.95
N LEU A 191 -18.38 8.99 17.84
CA LEU A 191 -19.67 8.43 17.42
C LEU A 191 -19.83 6.96 17.83
N GLY A 192 -18.99 6.43 18.73
CA GLY A 192 -19.05 5.02 19.14
C GLY A 192 -18.60 4.06 18.03
N PRO A 193 -19.14 2.83 17.95
CA PRO A 193 -18.70 1.81 16.99
C PRO A 193 -19.23 2.03 15.57
N ASN A 194 -19.35 3.28 15.13
CA ASN A 194 -19.78 3.64 13.78
C ASN A 194 -18.62 3.50 12.79
N ALA A 195 -18.84 2.77 11.70
CA ALA A 195 -17.85 2.58 10.64
C ALA A 195 -17.69 3.85 9.78
N ALA A 196 -16.55 3.95 9.10
CA ALA A 196 -16.24 5.02 8.15
C ALA A 196 -16.39 6.45 8.70
N VAL A 197 -16.23 6.63 10.02
CA VAL A 197 -16.19 7.95 10.64
C VAL A 197 -14.88 8.64 10.30
N VAL A 198 -14.97 9.94 10.04
CA VAL A 198 -13.83 10.83 9.78
C VAL A 198 -13.86 11.95 10.82
N VAL A 199 -12.72 12.27 11.41
CA VAL A 199 -12.60 13.35 12.39
C VAL A 199 -11.37 14.17 12.08
N ALA A 200 -11.50 15.49 12.00
CA ALA A 200 -10.35 16.38 12.15
C ALA A 200 -10.14 16.61 13.65
N ALA A 201 -8.91 16.48 14.14
CA ALA A 201 -8.60 16.77 15.54
C ALA A 201 -7.29 17.56 15.68
N THR A 202 -7.29 18.51 16.61
CA THR A 202 -6.12 19.31 16.99
C THR A 202 -6.17 19.64 18.49
N TRP A 203 -5.11 20.23 19.01
CA TRP A 203 -4.98 20.56 20.43
C TRP A 203 -4.43 21.98 20.60
N ILE A 204 -5.02 22.74 21.53
CA ILE A 204 -4.60 24.09 21.88
C ILE A 204 -4.26 24.13 23.37
N GLY A 205 -3.05 24.55 23.73
CA GLY A 205 -2.60 24.69 25.11
C GLY A 205 -1.61 25.83 25.27
N SER A 206 -1.50 26.36 26.49
CA SER A 206 -0.56 27.43 26.88
C SER A 206 0.91 27.00 26.81
N ASN A 207 1.18 25.70 26.83
CA ASN A 207 2.54 25.19 26.70
C ASN A 207 2.89 24.97 25.23
N LYS A 208 3.98 25.59 24.76
CA LYS A 208 4.62 25.32 23.45
C LYS A 208 4.90 23.83 23.17
N GLN A 209 4.77 22.96 24.17
CA GLN A 209 4.80 21.50 24.04
C GLN A 209 3.55 20.89 23.37
N ALA A 210 2.44 21.63 23.24
CA ALA A 210 1.27 21.17 22.48
C ALA A 210 1.49 21.22 20.95
N THR A 211 2.48 21.99 20.49
CA THR A 211 2.82 22.16 19.05
C THR A 211 3.87 21.19 18.52
N THR A 212 4.53 20.44 19.39
CA THR A 212 5.46 19.37 18.99
C THR A 212 5.07 18.14 19.77
N VAL A 213 4.36 17.21 19.13
CA VAL A 213 4.63 15.80 19.42
C VAL A 213 6.14 15.70 19.25
N PRO A 214 6.93 15.48 20.31
CA PRO A 214 8.37 15.40 20.14
C PRO A 214 8.64 14.34 19.07
N PRO A 215 9.58 14.59 18.15
CA PRO A 215 9.94 13.60 17.14
C PRO A 215 10.17 12.27 17.83
N VAL A 216 9.72 11.17 17.20
CA VAL A 216 9.97 9.82 17.71
C VAL A 216 11.46 9.72 18.02
N SER A 217 11.81 9.59 19.29
CA SER A 217 13.19 9.42 19.69
C SER A 217 13.48 7.92 19.76
N TYR A 218 14.72 7.57 19.48
CA TYR A 218 15.18 6.19 19.51
C TYR A 218 16.09 6.04 20.70
N GLU A 219 15.85 5.00 21.48
CA GLU A 219 16.76 4.54 22.51
C GLU A 219 17.51 3.33 21.98
N TYR A 220 18.83 3.33 22.14
CA TYR A 220 19.71 2.26 21.68
C TYR A 220 20.31 1.53 22.88
N ARG A 221 20.45 0.21 22.77
CA ARG A 221 21.23 -0.58 23.71
C ARG A 221 22.08 -1.59 22.95
N SER A 222 23.30 -1.81 23.44
CA SER A 222 24.11 -2.94 23.02
C SER A 222 23.72 -4.16 23.85
N ILE A 223 23.37 -5.24 23.17
CA ILE A 223 23.29 -6.58 23.74
C ILE A 223 24.51 -7.36 23.25
N GLY A 224 25.16 -8.10 24.14
CA GLY A 224 26.28 -8.96 23.74
C GLY A 224 25.81 -10.03 22.74
N CYS A 225 26.71 -10.47 21.88
CA CYS A 225 26.43 -11.60 20.99
C CYS A 225 26.07 -12.87 21.78
N PRO A 226 25.24 -13.76 21.21
CA PRO A 226 25.00 -15.08 21.78
C PRO A 226 26.31 -15.82 22.07
N PRO A 227 26.35 -16.73 23.06
CA PRO A 227 27.53 -17.53 23.34
C PRO A 227 28.07 -18.24 22.09
N GLY A 228 29.38 -18.12 21.84
CA GLY A 228 30.03 -18.69 20.66
C GLY A 228 30.03 -17.80 19.43
N TYR A 229 29.62 -16.54 19.54
CA TYR A 229 29.73 -15.52 18.50
C TYR A 229 30.55 -14.33 19.01
N THR A 230 31.29 -13.68 18.11
CA THR A 230 32.05 -12.45 18.34
C THR A 230 31.46 -11.32 17.49
N GLY A 231 31.37 -10.11 18.04
CA GLY A 231 30.78 -8.96 17.37
C GLY A 231 29.98 -8.09 18.36
N SER A 232 29.02 -7.35 17.82
CA SER A 232 28.11 -6.45 18.49
C SER A 232 26.68 -6.68 18.00
N ASN A 233 25.72 -6.55 18.91
CA ASN A 233 24.31 -6.58 18.56
C ASN A 233 23.65 -5.37 19.21
N GLU A 234 23.13 -4.47 18.39
CA GLU A 234 22.47 -3.25 18.86
C GLU A 234 20.97 -3.35 18.63
N GLN A 235 20.23 -3.10 19.70
CA GLN A 235 18.79 -2.98 19.65
C GLN A 235 18.39 -1.53 19.77
N SER A 236 17.36 -1.15 19.00
CA SER A 236 16.68 0.13 19.11
C SER A 236 15.23 -0.09 19.55
N ARG A 237 14.68 0.86 20.30
CA ARG A 237 13.24 0.97 20.54
C ARG A 237 12.77 2.39 20.31
N THR A 238 11.50 2.53 19.93
CA THR A 238 10.86 3.84 19.85
C THR A 238 10.50 4.33 21.24
N VAL A 239 10.77 5.61 21.48
CA VAL A 239 10.35 6.33 22.68
C VAL A 239 9.45 7.47 22.20
N ILE A 240 8.20 7.43 22.63
CA ILE A 240 7.20 8.44 22.30
C ILE A 240 6.88 9.14 23.60
N THR A 241 7.37 10.37 23.74
CA THR A 241 6.85 11.27 24.76
C THR A 241 5.58 11.89 24.20
N ASP A 242 4.46 11.67 24.86
CA ASP A 242 3.22 12.31 24.46
C ASP A 242 3.25 13.81 24.80
N LYS A 243 2.23 14.54 24.33
CA LYS A 243 2.08 15.98 24.56
C LYS A 243 1.86 16.37 26.03
N TRP A 244 1.68 15.38 26.92
CA TRP A 244 1.54 15.57 28.37
C TRP A 244 2.83 15.21 29.12
N GLY A 245 3.89 14.81 28.41
CA GLY A 245 5.16 14.41 28.99
C GLY A 245 5.22 12.95 29.44
N ASN A 246 4.19 12.13 29.19
CA ASN A 246 4.26 10.70 29.49
C ASN A 246 5.10 10.00 28.43
N VAL A 247 5.97 9.11 28.88
CA VAL A 247 6.87 8.36 28.00
C VAL A 247 6.30 6.97 27.75
N THR A 248 5.91 6.69 26.51
CA THR A 248 5.57 5.34 26.04
C THR A 248 6.78 4.76 25.31
N THR A 249 7.20 3.55 25.69
CA THR A 249 8.30 2.86 25.03
C THR A 249 7.78 1.67 24.23
N GLY A 250 8.27 1.53 22.99
CA GLY A 250 8.05 0.35 22.17
C GLY A 250 8.87 -0.85 22.64
N GLY A 251 8.59 -2.01 22.05
CA GLY A 251 9.45 -3.19 22.21
C GLY A 251 10.84 -2.94 21.61
N TRP A 252 11.86 -3.63 22.15
CA TRP A 252 13.20 -3.63 21.56
C TRP A 252 13.21 -4.40 20.25
N SER A 253 13.85 -3.83 19.23
CA SER A 253 14.05 -4.42 17.91
C SER A 253 15.54 -4.37 17.55
N THR A 254 16.08 -5.45 16.99
CA THR A 254 17.47 -5.47 16.52
C THR A 254 17.61 -4.54 15.33
N TYR A 255 18.51 -3.56 15.43
CA TYR A 255 18.81 -2.60 14.35
C TYR A 255 20.15 -2.87 13.69
N TYR A 256 21.12 -3.39 14.45
CA TYR A 256 22.42 -3.80 13.93
C TYR A 256 22.84 -5.13 14.57
N ASP A 257 23.31 -6.07 13.76
CA ASP A 257 23.76 -7.39 14.21
C ASP A 257 24.95 -7.83 13.36
N ASP A 258 26.15 -7.74 13.91
CA ASP A 258 27.39 -8.24 13.29
C ASP A 258 28.01 -9.40 14.07
N CYS A 259 27.17 -10.14 14.81
CA CYS A 259 27.59 -11.36 15.48
C CYS A 259 28.00 -12.42 14.45
N ALA A 260 29.29 -12.72 14.41
CA ALA A 260 29.86 -13.78 13.57
C ALA A 260 30.39 -14.93 14.44
N PRO A 261 30.29 -16.19 14.00
CA PRO A 261 30.97 -17.28 14.67
C PRO A 261 32.48 -17.03 14.63
N PRO A 262 33.25 -17.52 15.64
CA PRO A 262 34.69 -17.39 15.63
C PRO A 262 35.25 -18.01 14.34
N PRO A 263 36.33 -17.44 13.76
CA PRO A 263 36.96 -18.01 12.60
C PRO A 263 37.33 -19.48 12.89
N PRO A 264 37.13 -20.38 11.92
CA PRO A 264 37.50 -21.77 12.10
C PRO A 264 38.98 -21.85 12.48
N PRO A 265 39.38 -22.80 13.35
CA PRO A 265 40.77 -22.98 13.68
C PRO A 265 41.57 -23.20 12.37
N PRO A 266 42.79 -22.64 12.28
CA PRO A 266 43.61 -22.86 11.10
C PRO A 266 43.76 -24.36 10.85
N PRO A 267 43.71 -24.81 9.59
CA PRO A 267 43.87 -26.23 9.28
C PRO A 267 45.18 -26.73 9.89
N PRO A 268 45.22 -27.98 10.39
CA PRO A 268 46.46 -28.55 10.87
C PRO A 268 47.53 -28.46 9.78
N PRO A 269 48.81 -28.27 10.14
CA PRO A 269 49.89 -28.27 9.16
C PRO A 269 49.77 -29.53 8.29
N PRO A 270 49.91 -29.42 6.96
CA PRO A 270 49.89 -30.59 6.10
C PRO A 270 50.94 -31.58 6.61
N PRO A 271 50.63 -32.89 6.64
CA PRO A 271 51.62 -33.89 7.00
C PRO A 271 52.84 -33.74 6.08
N PRO A 272 54.06 -33.98 6.60
CA PRO A 272 55.26 -33.95 5.77
C PRO A 272 55.07 -34.87 4.57
N PRO A 273 55.53 -34.46 3.37
CA PRO A 273 55.33 -35.25 2.16
C PRO A 273 55.92 -36.65 2.34
N PRO A 274 55.20 -37.71 1.94
CA PRO A 274 55.73 -39.06 1.98
C PRO A 274 57.00 -39.11 1.11
N VAL A 275 58.03 -39.77 1.64
CA VAL A 275 59.30 -39.99 0.93
C VAL A 275 58.98 -40.62 -0.42
N SER A 276 59.32 -39.94 -1.51
CA SER A 276 59.00 -40.38 -2.87
C SER A 276 59.58 -41.77 -3.14
N LEU A 277 58.68 -42.74 -3.34
CA LEU A 277 59.04 -44.08 -3.81
C LEU A 277 59.56 -43.99 -5.26
N PRO A 278 60.49 -44.89 -5.65
CA PRO A 278 61.08 -44.88 -6.99
C PRO A 278 60.01 -45.07 -8.08
N PRO A 279 60.14 -44.37 -9.23
CA PRO A 279 59.13 -44.38 -10.28
C PRO A 279 58.98 -45.78 -10.92
N PRO A 280 57.74 -46.25 -11.15
CA PRO A 280 57.49 -47.48 -11.88
C PRO A 280 57.83 -47.33 -13.37
N PRO A 281 58.19 -48.44 -14.06
CA PRO A 281 58.58 -48.42 -15.46
C PRO A 281 57.41 -48.03 -16.40
N ALA A 282 57.73 -47.25 -17.43
CA ALA A 282 56.75 -46.68 -18.36
C ALA A 282 56.08 -47.75 -19.25
N CYS A 283 54.76 -47.63 -19.42
CA CYS A 283 53.97 -48.44 -20.36
C CYS A 283 54.02 -47.89 -21.80
N PRO A 284 53.92 -48.76 -22.82
CA PRO A 284 53.97 -48.36 -24.24
C PRO A 284 52.66 -47.71 -24.74
N PRO A 285 52.74 -46.88 -25.81
CA PRO A 285 51.63 -46.05 -26.29
C PRO A 285 50.53 -46.84 -27.03
N PRO A 286 49.25 -46.41 -26.92
CA PRO A 286 48.10 -47.11 -27.51
C PRO A 286 47.89 -46.81 -29.00
N THR A 287 47.50 -47.85 -29.74
CA THR A 287 47.02 -47.79 -31.13
C THR A 287 45.54 -47.38 -31.20
N ARG A 288 45.20 -46.46 -32.12
CA ARG A 288 43.83 -45.99 -32.37
C ARG A 288 43.02 -47.04 -33.15
N PHE A 289 41.81 -47.33 -32.69
CA PHE A 289 40.74 -47.95 -33.49
C PHE A 289 39.54 -47.00 -33.55
N CYS A 290 39.07 -46.68 -34.75
CA CYS A 290 37.77 -46.10 -35.01
C CYS A 290 36.90 -47.21 -35.59
N ASP A 291 35.81 -47.58 -34.93
CA ASP A 291 34.73 -48.34 -35.57
C ASP A 291 33.48 -47.45 -35.66
N SER A 292 33.15 -47.10 -36.90
CA SER A 292 31.84 -46.61 -37.30
C SER A 292 30.98 -47.82 -37.67
N ASN A 293 29.95 -48.12 -36.89
CA ASN A 293 28.75 -48.83 -37.34
C ASN A 293 27.74 -48.89 -36.19
N TRP A 294 26.64 -48.14 -36.29
CA TRP A 294 25.34 -48.57 -35.77
C TRP A 294 24.24 -47.77 -36.47
N VAL A 295 23.72 -48.38 -37.53
CA VAL A 295 22.43 -48.05 -38.14
C VAL A 295 21.45 -49.05 -37.53
N ASP A 296 20.36 -48.58 -36.93
CA ASP A 296 19.17 -49.40 -36.82
C ASP A 296 17.91 -48.58 -37.11
N SER A 297 17.16 -49.15 -38.04
CA SER A 297 15.85 -48.72 -38.53
C SER A 297 14.79 -48.95 -37.45
N ASN A 298 13.91 -47.98 -37.21
CA ASN A 298 12.63 -48.28 -36.59
C ASN A 298 11.47 -47.56 -37.26
N THR A 299 10.63 -48.40 -37.84
CA THR A 299 9.34 -48.18 -38.50
C THR A 299 8.36 -47.47 -37.55
N VAL A 300 7.77 -46.35 -37.99
CA VAL A 300 6.63 -45.71 -37.29
C VAL A 300 5.38 -45.81 -38.15
N ASN A 301 4.43 -46.62 -37.69
CA ASN A 301 3.02 -46.60 -38.12
C ASN A 301 2.33 -45.39 -37.47
N TYR A 302 1.68 -44.54 -38.26
CA TYR A 302 0.90 -43.41 -37.77
C TYR A 302 -0.57 -43.82 -37.54
N THR A 303 -0.98 -43.91 -36.28
CA THR A 303 -2.39 -43.81 -35.84
C THR A 303 -2.60 -42.44 -35.22
N TRP A 304 -3.62 -41.73 -35.73
CA TRP A 304 -3.96 -40.36 -35.31
C TRP A 304 -4.49 -40.33 -33.88
N GLY A 305 -3.73 -39.66 -33.00
CA GLY A 305 -4.15 -39.29 -31.65
C GLY A 305 -3.49 -37.96 -31.28
N THR A 306 -4.31 -36.95 -31.05
CA THR A 306 -3.92 -35.61 -30.59
C THR A 306 -3.21 -35.66 -29.24
N TYR A 307 -1.91 -35.33 -29.22
CA TYR A 307 -1.20 -34.89 -28.03
C TYR A 307 -0.39 -33.63 -28.36
N SER A 308 -0.61 -32.59 -27.57
CA SER A 308 0.23 -31.41 -27.47
C SER A 308 1.57 -31.79 -26.84
N ALA A 309 2.62 -31.88 -27.66
CA ALA A 309 3.99 -32.05 -27.18
C ALA A 309 4.66 -30.68 -27.03
N SER A 310 4.99 -30.31 -25.79
CA SER A 310 6.02 -29.33 -25.48
C SER A 310 7.38 -29.95 -25.79
N LEU A 311 8.11 -29.37 -26.74
CA LEU A 311 9.51 -29.70 -27.00
C LEU A 311 10.38 -29.25 -25.81
N PRO A 312 11.32 -30.08 -25.29
CA PRO A 312 12.40 -29.57 -24.48
C PRO A 312 13.48 -29.01 -25.42
N SER A 313 13.45 -27.71 -25.64
CA SER A 313 14.54 -26.99 -26.28
C SER A 313 15.69 -26.83 -25.27
N CYS A 314 16.66 -27.75 -25.30
CA CYS A 314 18.00 -27.50 -24.77
C CYS A 314 18.90 -27.11 -25.94
N ILE A 315 18.80 -25.84 -26.36
CA ILE A 315 19.86 -25.20 -27.15
C ILE A 315 20.65 -24.36 -26.15
N PRO A 316 21.93 -24.68 -25.87
CA PRO A 316 22.78 -23.75 -25.14
C PRO A 316 23.16 -22.61 -26.10
N GLU A 317 22.54 -21.44 -25.92
CA GLU A 317 23.05 -20.18 -26.47
C GLU A 317 24.37 -19.86 -25.76
N ARG A 318 25.47 -19.84 -26.51
CA ARG A 318 26.73 -19.25 -26.06
C ARG A 318 26.64 -17.74 -26.27
N ASN A 319 26.69 -16.97 -25.20
CA ASN A 319 27.11 -15.57 -25.25
C ASN A 319 28.65 -15.49 -25.25
N GLU A 320 29.19 -14.45 -25.89
CA GLU A 320 30.62 -14.27 -26.22
C GLU A 320 31.57 -14.05 -25.01
N VAL A 321 31.11 -14.31 -23.80
CA VAL A 321 31.93 -14.22 -22.59
C VAL A 321 31.70 -15.50 -21.81
N GLY A 322 32.57 -16.50 -22.01
CA GLY A 322 32.40 -17.86 -21.50
C GLY A 322 32.31 -17.98 -19.98
N GLN A 323 31.15 -17.65 -19.41
CA GLN A 323 30.79 -17.86 -18.02
C GLN A 323 29.40 -18.48 -17.96
N CYS A 324 29.29 -19.62 -17.28
CA CYS A 324 28.02 -20.23 -16.94
C CYS A 324 27.45 -19.51 -15.71
N GLU A 325 26.43 -18.68 -15.88
CA GLU A 325 25.60 -18.25 -14.74
C GLU A 325 24.61 -19.36 -14.40
N ALA A 326 24.56 -19.75 -13.12
CA ALA A 326 23.55 -20.67 -12.61
C ALA A 326 22.27 -19.89 -12.34
N ASP A 327 21.22 -20.13 -13.14
CA ASP A 327 19.88 -19.64 -12.90
C ASP A 327 19.28 -20.33 -11.67
N SER A 328 19.09 -19.57 -10.59
CA SER A 328 18.69 -20.05 -9.27
C SER A 328 17.18 -20.17 -9.08
N THR A 329 16.37 -20.15 -10.15
CA THR A 329 14.90 -20.18 -10.04
C THR A 329 14.22 -21.41 -10.65
N ARG A 330 14.89 -22.57 -10.61
CA ARG A 330 14.22 -23.86 -10.86
C ARG A 330 14.56 -24.91 -9.81
N SER A 331 13.73 -24.94 -8.77
CA SER A 331 13.55 -26.09 -7.89
C SER A 331 12.98 -27.26 -8.71
N GLY A 332 13.75 -28.35 -8.84
CA GLY A 332 13.25 -29.62 -9.34
C GLY A 332 14.24 -30.35 -10.24
N ASN A 333 14.76 -31.46 -9.72
CA ASN A 333 15.58 -32.50 -10.36
C ASN A 333 17.09 -32.22 -10.42
N GLY A 334 17.77 -32.69 -9.36
CA GLY A 334 19.22 -32.78 -9.30
C GLY A 334 19.77 -33.83 -10.27
N CYS A 335 20.79 -33.43 -11.02
CA CYS A 335 21.71 -34.35 -11.67
C CYS A 335 22.90 -34.56 -10.73
N SER A 336 22.99 -35.74 -10.14
CA SER A 336 24.16 -36.19 -9.40
C SER A 336 25.22 -36.69 -10.41
N CYS A 337 26.40 -36.09 -10.42
CA CYS A 337 27.56 -36.73 -11.07
C CYS A 337 28.15 -37.78 -10.10
N PRO A 338 28.50 -38.99 -10.57
CA PRO A 338 29.23 -39.94 -9.73
C PRO A 338 30.65 -39.43 -9.51
N ALA A 339 31.10 -39.47 -8.26
CA ALA A 339 32.47 -39.20 -7.89
C ALA A 339 33.35 -40.40 -8.24
N GLY A 340 34.47 -40.13 -8.91
CA GLY A 340 35.57 -41.09 -9.06
C GLY A 340 36.15 -41.11 -10.47
N TYR A 341 37.09 -40.19 -10.74
CA TYR A 341 38.41 -40.43 -11.32
C TYR A 341 39.30 -39.22 -11.02
#